data_AF-A0A2I0N7F9-F1
#
_entry.id   AF-A0A2I0N7F9-F1
#
_cell.length_a   1.000
_cell.length_b   1.000
_cell.length_c   1.000
_cell.angle_alpha   90.00
_cell.angle_beta   90.00
_cell.angle_gamma   90.00
#
_symmetry.space_group_name_H-M   'P 1'
#
loop_
_entity.id
_entity.type
_entity.pdbx_description
1 polymer ?
#
loop_
_entity_poly.entity_id
_entity_poly.type
_entity_poly.pdbx_seq_one_letter_code
_entity_poly.pdbx_strand_id
1 'polypeptide(L)'
;MSERNRPSRERLKGRATGKNLLDMVPTRTTDAQWYADDGGLTRVRRKKFHGRIGRFFCKLLGKPDYLTIKLDLIGSAVWGLCDDKRDIRSILCSLEMEFPNEKELGERLKVFFFHLEKGGMVHFA
;
A
#
# COMPACT_ATOMS: atom_id res chain seq x y z
N MET A 1 12.83 28.89 -21.53
CA MET A 1 12.66 27.84 -22.56
C MET A 1 13.40 26.61 -22.07
N SER A 2 12.72 25.71 -21.35
CA SER A 2 13.30 24.44 -20.86
C SER A 2 12.16 23.46 -20.68
N GLU A 3 11.85 22.73 -21.74
CA GLU A 3 10.93 21.61 -21.72
C GLU A 3 11.50 20.52 -20.81
N ARG A 4 10.98 20.46 -19.57
CA ARG A 4 11.21 19.33 -18.68
C ARG A 4 10.53 18.12 -19.28
N ASN A 5 11.40 17.26 -19.83
CA ASN A 5 11.20 15.86 -20.18
C ASN A 5 10.20 15.17 -19.23
N ARG A 6 8.90 15.21 -19.56
CA ARG A 6 7.89 14.35 -18.95
C ARG A 6 8.07 12.98 -19.60
N PRO A 7 8.31 11.89 -18.86
CA PRO A 7 8.26 10.57 -19.46
C PRO A 7 6.86 10.35 -20.03
N SER A 8 6.78 10.22 -21.36
CA SER A 8 5.55 9.96 -22.10
C SER A 8 4.87 8.70 -21.57
N ARG A 9 3.58 8.81 -21.23
CA ARG A 9 2.68 7.75 -20.71
C ARG A 9 2.57 6.47 -21.57
N GLU A 10 3.34 6.38 -22.65
CA GLU A 10 3.16 5.44 -23.75
C GLU A 10 3.94 4.14 -23.57
N ARG A 11 4.88 4.06 -22.62
CA ARG A 11 5.74 2.88 -22.40
C ARG A 11 5.11 1.70 -21.66
N LEU A 12 3.87 1.80 -21.15
CA LEU A 12 3.25 0.77 -20.31
C LEU A 12 2.16 -0.07 -20.98
N LYS A 13 2.09 -0.10 -22.32
CA LYS A 13 1.16 -0.99 -23.06
C LYS A 13 1.64 -2.45 -23.06
N GLY A 14 1.62 -3.08 -21.88
CA GLY A 14 1.66 -4.53 -21.72
C GLY A 14 0.27 -5.12 -21.93
N ARG A 15 0.20 -6.17 -22.77
CA ARG A 15 -1.01 -6.84 -23.29
C ARG A 15 -2.06 -7.18 -22.22
N ALA A 16 -3.31 -6.88 -22.52
CA ALA A 16 -4.47 -7.17 -21.68
C ALA A 16 -5.00 -8.58 -21.91
N THR A 17 -4.93 -9.43 -20.88
CA THR A 17 -5.72 -10.67 -20.78
C THR A 17 -5.93 -10.99 -19.30
N GLY A 18 -7.19 -10.92 -18.83
CA GLY A 18 -7.57 -11.07 -17.41
C GLY A 18 -7.69 -9.72 -16.69
N LYS A 19 -8.47 -9.65 -15.59
CA LYS A 19 -8.50 -8.44 -14.73
C LYS A 19 -7.07 -8.12 -14.29
N ASN A 20 -6.46 -7.11 -14.88
CA ASN A 20 -5.10 -6.72 -14.55
C ASN A 20 -5.10 -6.02 -13.21
N LEU A 21 -4.36 -6.57 -12.24
CA LEU A 21 -4.12 -5.94 -10.94
C LEU A 21 -3.63 -4.48 -11.11
N LEU A 22 -2.79 -4.22 -12.12
CA LEU A 22 -2.25 -2.89 -12.42
C LEU A 22 -3.31 -1.84 -12.72
N ASP A 23 -4.49 -2.25 -13.20
CA ASP A 23 -5.57 -1.35 -13.58
C ASP A 23 -6.60 -1.16 -12.43
N MET A 24 -6.38 -1.80 -11.27
CA MET A 24 -7.24 -1.68 -10.09
C MET A 24 -6.86 -0.49 -9.22
N VAL A 25 -7.84 0.05 -8.48
CA VAL A 25 -7.64 1.16 -7.55
C VAL A 25 -7.57 0.62 -6.11
N PRO A 26 -6.41 0.70 -5.43
CA PRO A 26 -6.29 0.32 -4.04
C PRO A 26 -6.96 1.35 -3.14
N THR A 27 -7.93 0.90 -2.36
CA THR A 27 -8.69 1.71 -1.41
C THR A 27 -8.32 1.28 0.02
N ARG A 28 -7.97 2.24 0.88
CA ARG A 28 -7.60 1.92 2.27
C ARG A 28 -8.85 1.54 3.07
N THR A 29 -8.75 0.52 3.91
CA THR A 29 -9.87 0.16 4.79
C THR A 29 -10.02 1.17 5.92
N THR A 30 -11.26 1.56 6.23
CA THR A 30 -11.56 2.55 7.29
C THR A 30 -11.21 2.08 8.71
N ASP A 31 -11.01 0.77 8.92
CA ASP A 31 -10.58 0.19 10.20
C ASP A 31 -9.05 0.29 10.43
N ALA A 32 -8.30 0.69 9.41
CA ALA A 32 -6.85 0.89 9.45
C ALA A 32 -6.53 2.36 9.77
N GLN A 33 -6.09 2.61 11.01
CA GLN A 33 -5.52 3.90 11.39
C GLN A 33 -4.06 3.95 10.94
N TRP A 34 -3.54 5.11 10.55
CA TRP A 34 -2.14 5.25 10.19
C TRP A 34 -1.57 6.58 10.67
N TYR A 35 -0.27 6.61 10.91
CA TYR A 35 0.47 7.80 11.32
C TYR A 35 1.93 7.69 10.85
N ALA A 36 2.58 8.82 10.62
CA ALA A 36 4.03 8.87 10.42
C ALA A 36 4.73 8.82 11.78
N ASP A 37 5.82 8.06 11.89
CA ASP A 37 6.68 8.09 13.07
C ASP A 37 7.75 9.19 12.98
N ASP A 38 8.58 9.30 14.03
CA ASP A 38 9.62 10.34 14.13
C ASP A 38 10.67 10.25 13.01
N GLY A 39 10.77 9.10 12.32
CA GLY A 39 11.63 8.91 11.15
C GLY A 39 10.93 9.18 9.82
N GLY A 40 9.67 9.63 9.84
CA GLY A 40 8.86 9.86 8.65
C GLY A 40 8.28 8.59 8.03
N LEU A 41 8.39 7.44 8.70
CA LEU A 41 7.89 6.16 8.18
C LEU A 41 6.45 5.90 8.62
N THR A 42 5.65 5.36 7.70
CA THR A 42 4.24 5.11 7.95
C THR A 42 4.05 3.87 8.81
N ARG A 43 3.29 4.02 9.90
CA ARG A 43 2.83 2.94 10.75
C ARG A 43 1.33 2.76 10.59
N VAL A 44 0.92 1.56 10.18
CA VAL A 44 -0.49 1.18 10.00
C VAL A 44 -0.93 0.34 11.19
N ARG A 45 -1.96 0.80 11.90
CA ARG A 45 -2.54 0.16 13.07
C ARG A 45 -3.97 -0.31 12.79
N ARG A 46 -4.20 -1.62 12.94
CA ARG A 46 -5.51 -2.25 12.78
C ARG A 46 -5.87 -3.07 14.02
N LYS A 47 -7.16 -3.18 14.35
CA LYS A 47 -7.63 -4.13 15.38
C LYS A 47 -7.55 -5.57 14.87
N LYS A 48 -6.96 -6.46 15.67
CA LYS A 48 -6.87 -7.90 15.34
C LYS A 48 -8.21 -8.61 15.46
N PHE A 49 -9.03 -8.18 16.42
CA PHE A 49 -10.29 -8.83 16.75
C PHE A 49 -11.41 -7.81 16.93
N HIS A 50 -12.52 -8.00 16.22
CA HIS A 50 -13.73 -7.21 16.39
C HIS A 50 -14.67 -7.77 17.48
N GLY A 51 -14.51 -9.07 17.83
CA GLY A 51 -15.36 -9.77 18.81
C GLY A 51 -14.94 -9.60 20.28
N ARG A 52 -15.94 -9.69 21.18
CA ARG A 52 -15.75 -9.61 22.66
C ARG A 52 -14.84 -10.72 23.20
N ILE A 53 -14.91 -11.91 22.61
CA ILE A 53 -14.12 -13.08 23.02
C ILE A 53 -12.62 -12.86 22.76
N GLY A 54 -12.25 -12.41 21.56
CA GLY A 54 -10.84 -12.12 21.23
C GLY A 54 -10.25 -11.02 22.12
N ARG A 55 -11.05 -9.99 22.46
CA ARG A 55 -10.62 -8.93 23.37
C ARG A 55 -10.39 -9.44 24.81
N PHE A 56 -11.20 -10.40 25.26
CA PHE A 56 -11.03 -11.05 26.56
C PHE A 56 -9.74 -11.89 26.60
N PHE A 57 -9.44 -12.66 25.55
CA PHE A 57 -8.18 -13.39 25.44
C PHE A 57 -6.95 -12.45 25.42
N CYS A 58 -7.02 -11.33 24.69
CA CYS A 58 -5.94 -10.33 24.70
C CYS A 58 -5.70 -9.74 26.10
N LYS A 59 -6.78 -9.42 26.84
CA LYS A 59 -6.69 -8.94 28.22
C LYS A 59 -6.09 -9.99 29.17
N LEU A 60 -6.50 -11.25 29.03
CA LEU A 60 -5.99 -12.34 29.87
C LEU A 60 -4.50 -12.64 29.61
N LEU A 61 -4.05 -12.49 28.36
CA LEU A 61 -2.66 -12.73 27.95
C LEU A 61 -1.77 -11.47 27.99
N GLY A 62 -2.30 -10.32 28.43
CA GLY A 62 -1.57 -9.05 28.46
C GLY A 62 -1.08 -8.54 27.09
N LYS A 63 -1.68 -9.02 25.99
CA LYS A 63 -1.27 -8.67 24.61
C LYS A 63 -2.15 -7.57 24.03
N PRO A 64 -1.60 -6.64 23.23
CA PRO A 64 -2.38 -5.62 22.56
C PRO A 64 -3.38 -6.24 21.58
N ASP A 65 -4.60 -5.70 21.55
CA ASP A 65 -5.68 -6.09 20.63
C ASP A 65 -5.52 -5.46 19.23
N TYR A 66 -4.43 -4.73 19.02
CA TYR A 66 -4.04 -4.10 17.77
C TYR A 66 -2.79 -4.75 17.16
N LEU A 67 -2.75 -4.77 15.83
CA LEU A 67 -1.60 -5.07 15.01
C LEU A 67 -1.04 -3.74 14.48
N THR A 68 0.25 -3.50 14.69
CA THR A 68 0.94 -2.36 14.07
C THR A 68 1.92 -2.90 13.05
N ILE A 69 1.77 -2.49 11.79
CA ILE A 69 2.67 -2.80 10.70
C ILE A 69 3.52 -1.55 10.46
N LYS A 70 4.84 -1.75 10.45
CA LYS A 70 5.82 -0.71 10.12
C LYS A 70 6.11 -0.84 8.63
N LEU A 71 5.84 0.22 7.88
CA LEU A 71 6.19 0.27 6.47
C LEU A 71 7.62 0.76 6.32
N ASP A 72 8.32 0.21 5.33
CA ASP A 72 9.61 0.72 4.89
C ASP A 72 9.40 2.03 4.10
N LEU A 73 10.50 2.62 3.61
CA LEU A 73 10.44 3.88 2.86
C LEU A 73 9.52 3.76 1.63
N ILE A 74 9.71 2.70 0.84
CA ILE A 74 8.93 2.46 -0.38
C ILE A 74 7.48 2.14 -0.02
N GLY A 75 7.23 1.26 0.94
CA GLY A 75 5.88 0.94 1.42
C GLY A 75 5.15 2.15 1.99
N SER A 76 5.87 3.07 2.65
CA SER A 76 5.31 4.33 3.14
C SER A 76 4.89 5.26 2.00
N ALA A 77 5.71 5.37 0.95
CA ALA A 77 5.38 6.12 -0.26
C ALA A 77 4.18 5.50 -0.98
N VAL A 78 4.19 4.17 -1.19
CA VAL A 78 3.06 3.43 -1.78
C VAL A 78 1.79 3.70 -0.98
N TRP A 79 1.85 3.53 0.34
CA TRP A 79 0.71 3.75 1.22
C TRP A 79 0.17 5.16 1.04
N GLY A 80 1.03 6.18 1.05
CA GLY A 80 0.67 7.58 0.84
C GLY A 80 -0.06 7.85 -0.48
N LEU A 81 0.29 7.12 -1.54
CA LEU A 81 -0.32 7.23 -2.87
C LEU A 81 -1.68 6.53 -3.01
N CYS A 82 -2.05 5.62 -2.09
CA CYS A 82 -3.38 4.99 -2.05
C CYS A 82 -4.44 6.00 -1.57
N ASP A 83 -5.05 6.73 -2.50
CA ASP A 83 -6.00 7.82 -2.26
C ASP A 83 -7.39 7.55 -2.83
N ASP A 84 -7.71 6.29 -3.09
CA ASP A 84 -8.96 5.81 -3.67
C ASP A 84 -9.21 6.33 -5.11
N LYS A 85 -8.20 6.93 -5.75
CA LYS A 85 -8.28 7.50 -7.10
C LYS A 85 -7.24 6.96 -8.06
N ARG A 86 -5.99 6.77 -7.60
CA ARG A 86 -4.90 6.28 -8.45
C ARG A 86 -4.95 4.77 -8.60
N ASP A 87 -4.83 4.27 -9.83
CA ASP A 87 -4.60 2.85 -10.09
C ASP A 87 -3.16 2.42 -9.73
N ILE A 88 -2.95 1.11 -9.58
CA ILE A 88 -1.64 0.54 -9.22
C ILE A 88 -0.57 0.90 -10.25
N ARG A 89 -0.91 1.03 -11.54
CA ARG A 89 -0.01 1.45 -12.61
C ARG A 89 0.51 2.87 -12.41
N SER A 90 -0.35 3.79 -12.00
CA SER A 90 -0.04 5.19 -11.73
C SER A 90 0.82 5.32 -10.47
N ILE A 91 0.54 4.49 -9.46
CA ILE A 91 1.37 4.36 -8.27
C ILE A 91 2.76 3.85 -8.64
N LEU A 92 2.85 2.78 -9.43
CA LEU A 92 4.13 2.24 -9.91
C LEU A 92 4.96 3.30 -10.65
N CYS A 93 4.34 4.02 -11.58
CA CYS A 93 5.02 5.08 -12.33
C CYS A 93 5.55 6.19 -11.40
N SER A 94 4.78 6.53 -10.35
CA SER A 94 5.22 7.51 -9.34
C SER A 94 6.43 7.00 -8.55
N LEU A 95 6.43 5.73 -8.17
CA LEU A 95 7.53 5.10 -7.44
C LEU A 95 8.79 4.95 -8.30
N GLU A 96 8.67 4.62 -9.58
CA GLU A 96 9.82 4.54 -10.49
C GLU A 96 10.48 5.92 -10.69
N MET A 97 9.70 7.00 -10.63
CA MET A 97 10.25 8.37 -10.67
C MET A 97 10.93 8.77 -9.36
N GLU A 98 10.37 8.37 -8.22
CA GLU A 98 10.90 8.71 -6.89
C GLU A 98 12.11 7.83 -6.50
N PHE A 99 12.13 6.57 -6.94
CA PHE A 99 13.14 5.57 -6.63
C PHE A 99 13.72 4.92 -7.91
N PRO A 100 14.40 5.68 -8.78
CA PRO A 100 14.86 5.18 -10.09
C PRO A 100 15.95 4.09 -9.99
N ASN A 101 16.61 3.98 -8.84
CA ASN A 101 17.66 2.98 -8.59
C ASN A 101 17.11 1.64 -8.06
N GLU A 102 15.83 1.60 -7.68
CA GLU A 102 15.20 0.40 -7.14
C GLU A 102 14.81 -0.55 -8.27
N LYS A 103 15.26 -1.80 -8.15
CA LYS A 103 14.96 -2.85 -9.12
C LYS A 103 13.66 -3.55 -8.77
N GLU A 104 12.97 -4.05 -9.79
CA GLU A 104 11.80 -4.92 -9.64
C GLU A 104 10.65 -4.30 -8.83
N LEU A 105 10.52 -2.96 -8.84
CA LEU A 105 9.45 -2.24 -8.13
C LEU A 105 8.06 -2.79 -8.48
N GLY A 106 7.82 -3.15 -9.74
CA GLY A 106 6.55 -3.72 -10.18
C GLY A 106 6.18 -5.02 -9.45
N GLU A 107 7.10 -5.99 -9.33
CA GLU A 107 6.83 -7.25 -8.63
C GLU A 107 6.73 -7.04 -7.12
N ARG A 108 7.61 -6.22 -6.54
CA ARG A 108 7.55 -5.84 -5.13
C ARG A 108 6.22 -5.17 -4.77
N LEU A 109 5.73 -4.30 -5.65
CA LEU A 109 4.45 -3.61 -5.49
C LEU A 109 3.28 -4.60 -5.50
N LYS A 110 3.27 -5.58 -6.41
CA LYS A 110 2.25 -6.64 -6.43
C LYS A 110 2.26 -7.46 -5.15
N VAL A 111 3.43 -7.89 -4.69
CA VAL A 111 3.60 -8.65 -3.44
C VAL A 111 3.13 -7.82 -2.24
N PHE A 112 3.50 -6.54 -2.20
CA PHE A 112 3.09 -5.61 -1.16
C PHE A 112 1.56 -5.50 -1.08
N PHE A 113 0.91 -5.25 -2.22
CA PHE A 113 -0.54 -5.16 -2.32
C PHE A 113 -1.25 -6.47 -1.94
N PHE A 114 -0.71 -7.62 -2.35
CA PHE A 114 -1.21 -8.93 -1.94
C PHE A 114 -1.17 -9.11 -0.41
N HIS A 115 -0.10 -8.68 0.26
CA HIS A 115 -0.02 -8.73 1.72
C HIS A 115 -0.97 -7.76 2.41
N LEU A 116 -1.17 -6.56 1.86
CA LEU A 116 -2.11 -5.59 2.40
C LEU A 116 -3.57 -6.04 2.28
N GLU A 117 -3.93 -6.61 1.12
CA GLU A 117 -5.26 -7.18 0.87
C GLU A 117 -5.53 -8.37 1.79
N LYS A 118 -4.60 -9.32 1.88
CA LYS A 118 -4.72 -10.48 2.77
C LYS A 118 -4.80 -10.06 4.25
N GLY A 119 -4.17 -8.95 4.61
CA GLY A 119 -4.25 -8.35 5.95
C GLY A 119 -5.54 -7.56 6.21
N GLY A 120 -6.37 -7.34 5.19
CA GLY A 120 -7.61 -6.57 5.25
C GLY A 120 -7.39 -5.06 5.38
N MET A 121 -6.21 -4.55 5.03
CA MET A 121 -5.86 -3.12 5.15
C MET A 121 -6.17 -2.32 3.89
N VAL A 122 -6.19 -3.00 2.75
CA VAL A 122 -6.53 -2.45 1.43
C VAL A 122 -7.51 -3.39 0.77
N HIS A 123 -8.42 -2.83 -0.03
CA HIS A 123 -9.26 -3.57 -0.95
C HIS A 123 -9.16 -2.92 -2.33
N PHE A 124 -9.41 -3.69 -3.38
CA PHE A 124 -9.36 -3.18 -4.75
C PHE A 124 -10.77 -2.95 -5.27
N ALA A 125 -11.00 -1.78 -5.85
CA ALA A 125 -12.22 -1.45 -6.58
C ALA A 125 -12.12 -1.87 -8.06
#